data_AF-A0AAU9KBY6-F1
#
_entry.id   AF-A0AAU9KBY6-F1
#
_cell.length_a   1.000
_cell.length_b   1.000
_cell.length_c   1.000
_cell.angle_alpha   90.00
_cell.angle_beta   90.00
_cell.angle_gamma   90.00
#
_symmetry.space_group_name_H-M   'P 1'
#
loop_
_entity.id
_entity.type
_entity.pdbx_description
1 polymer ?
#
loop_
_entity_poly.entity_id
_entity_poly.type
_entity_poly.pdbx_seq_one_letter_code
_entity_poly.pdbx_strand_id
1 'polypeptide(L)'
;MFRVNFTAKLSRTIKTRCWVCREGIKKNDINIHIYHMNGSENYHLDCYTPKVKQYICESDISVYLKDEDAKKFYAWLEKWNQNYAPIDKPYHAPLNLIKQVESTPSKYRRAWIEVFRFISPWEVSRTLTLVCREFYHITWDEELWHFYYVKEFNDPEEQCSKWKDKYISMAFQGCIGCHKILTDQNFYRCPMLKKPLCWNCREKTHKFRLLNKSDIKLKYGVNANLLNLKFHEGSWNTKKSYTFMVKKALDEYHNLNKQKLLKKFEKDPDYNELKEIADSINIRKIHKEILPDEKFIANPFYHCFDKILKYIRNKEGGFKDIKPLNN
;
A
#
# COMPACT_ATOMS: atom_id res chain seq x y z
N MET A 1 1.31 -6.84 12.73
CA MET A 1 2.17 -7.14 11.58
C MET A 1 1.62 -8.39 10.94
N PHE A 2 1.65 -8.50 9.61
CA PHE A 2 1.25 -9.73 8.92
C PHE A 2 2.43 -10.70 9.02
N ARG A 3 2.54 -11.40 10.16
CA ARG A 3 3.61 -12.37 10.40
C ARG A 3 3.08 -13.77 10.14
N VAL A 4 3.93 -14.60 9.58
CA VAL A 4 3.66 -16.01 9.37
C VAL A 4 4.44 -16.75 10.45
N ASN A 5 3.79 -16.97 11.60
CA ASN A 5 4.42 -17.65 12.73
C ASN A 5 4.04 -19.13 12.70
N PHE A 6 5.04 -20.01 12.61
CA PHE A 6 4.82 -21.45 12.73
C PHE A 6 6.06 -22.15 13.27
N THR A 7 5.85 -23.40 13.69
CA THR A 7 6.90 -24.27 14.18
C THR A 7 7.11 -25.41 13.18
N ALA A 8 8.34 -25.60 12.72
CA ALA A 8 8.74 -26.77 11.96
C ALA A 8 9.36 -27.80 12.92
N LYS A 9 8.75 -28.99 13.04
CA LYS A 9 9.20 -30.05 13.95
C LYS A 9 8.89 -31.43 13.37
N LEU A 10 9.58 -32.46 13.84
CA LEU A 10 9.21 -33.83 13.48
C LEU A 10 7.91 -34.25 14.18
N SER A 11 7.05 -34.97 13.45
CA SER A 11 5.84 -35.56 14.01
C SER A 11 6.20 -36.68 14.99
N ARG A 12 5.72 -36.57 16.24
CA ARG A 12 5.97 -37.57 17.29
C ARG A 12 4.96 -38.72 17.27
N THR A 13 3.82 -38.54 16.61
CA THR A 13 2.72 -39.52 16.59
C THR A 13 2.06 -39.60 15.22
N ILE A 14 1.53 -40.78 14.86
CA ILE A 14 0.78 -40.99 13.61
C ILE A 14 -0.65 -40.44 13.70
N LYS A 15 -1.11 -40.03 14.90
CA LYS A 15 -2.45 -39.49 15.13
C LYS A 15 -2.61 -38.06 14.61
N THR A 16 -1.51 -37.37 14.34
CA THR A 16 -1.54 -36.01 13.78
C THR A 16 -2.05 -36.08 12.35
N ARG A 17 -3.16 -35.41 12.04
CA ARG A 17 -3.69 -35.33 10.66
C ARG A 17 -3.37 -33.96 10.04
N CYS A 18 -3.09 -33.97 8.76
CA CYS A 18 -2.91 -32.75 7.99
C CYS A 18 -4.24 -32.01 7.85
N TRP A 19 -4.21 -30.68 8.00
CA TRP A 19 -5.39 -29.84 7.86
C TRP A 19 -5.90 -29.76 6.42
N VAL A 20 -5.02 -29.93 5.44
CA VAL A 20 -5.33 -29.81 4.00
C VAL A 20 -5.78 -31.14 3.41
N CYS A 21 -4.91 -32.16 3.36
CA CYS A 21 -5.23 -33.44 2.73
C CYS A 21 -5.98 -34.41 3.65
N ARG A 22 -6.13 -34.10 4.95
CA ARG A 22 -6.76 -34.94 5.98
C ARG A 22 -6.06 -36.29 6.27
N GLU A 23 -4.99 -36.61 5.56
CA GLU A 23 -4.17 -37.79 5.82
C GLU A 23 -3.31 -37.66 7.08
N GLY A 24 -2.89 -38.80 7.65
CA GLY A 24 -1.98 -38.85 8.78
C GLY A 24 -0.58 -38.35 8.40
N ILE A 25 0.03 -37.53 9.26
CA ILE A 25 1.43 -37.15 9.17
C ILE A 25 2.25 -38.25 9.84
N LYS A 26 3.08 -38.97 9.06
CA LYS A 26 3.81 -40.12 9.59
C LYS A 26 4.77 -39.70 10.69
N LYS A 27 5.06 -40.62 11.60
CA LYS A 27 6.08 -40.41 12.62
C LYS A 27 7.41 -40.09 11.94
N ASN A 28 8.13 -39.10 12.46
CA ASN A 28 9.39 -38.59 11.90
C ASN A 28 9.28 -37.83 10.56
N ASP A 29 8.08 -37.57 10.04
CA ASP A 29 7.93 -36.60 8.95
C ASP A 29 7.96 -35.17 9.49
N ILE A 30 8.41 -34.22 8.67
CA ILE A 30 8.37 -32.79 8.98
C ILE A 30 6.90 -32.33 9.04
N ASN A 31 6.51 -31.82 10.20
CA ASN A 31 5.21 -31.24 10.49
C ASN A 31 5.35 -29.72 10.66
N ILE A 32 4.60 -28.98 9.86
CA ILE A 32 4.39 -27.54 10.05
C ILE A 32 3.21 -27.34 10.99
N HIS A 33 3.51 -26.81 12.17
CA HIS A 33 2.55 -26.64 13.25
C HIS A 33 2.28 -25.16 13.50
N ILE A 34 0.99 -24.78 13.48
CA ILE A 34 0.54 -23.39 13.68
C ILE A 34 -0.35 -23.35 14.92
N TYR A 35 0.04 -22.53 15.90
CA TYR A 35 -0.76 -22.28 17.08
C TYR A 35 -1.75 -21.14 16.84
N HIS A 36 -3.01 -21.36 17.24
CA HIS A 36 -4.07 -20.37 17.29
C HIS A 36 -4.61 -20.27 18.72
N MET A 37 -5.34 -19.20 19.06
CA MET A 37 -5.96 -19.07 20.39
C MET A 37 -6.90 -20.25 20.72
N ASN A 38 -7.59 -20.79 19.70
CA ASN A 38 -8.63 -21.80 19.89
C ASN A 38 -8.22 -23.18 19.36
N GLY A 39 -6.93 -23.44 19.16
CA GLY A 39 -6.46 -24.75 18.69
C GLY A 39 -5.14 -24.69 17.95
N SER A 40 -4.82 -25.76 17.22
CA SER A 40 -3.64 -25.83 16.39
C SER A 40 -3.93 -26.51 15.07
N GLU A 41 -3.22 -26.08 14.03
CA GLU A 41 -3.27 -26.69 12.71
C GLU A 41 -1.93 -27.39 12.45
N ASN A 42 -2.00 -28.57 11.84
CA ASN A 42 -0.83 -29.37 11.47
C ASN A 42 -0.85 -29.59 9.96
N TYR A 43 0.29 -29.50 9.31
CA TYR A 43 0.42 -29.67 7.88
C TYR A 43 1.65 -30.51 7.55
N HIS A 44 1.58 -31.36 6.52
CA HIS A 44 2.79 -31.83 5.85
C HIS A 44 3.53 -30.63 5.26
N LEU A 45 4.86 -30.73 5.13
CA LEU A 45 5.69 -29.68 4.53
C LEU A 45 5.15 -29.24 3.15
N ASP A 46 4.84 -30.20 2.28
CA ASP A 46 4.38 -29.92 0.91
C ASP A 46 2.91 -29.47 0.85
N CYS A 47 2.11 -29.78 1.87
CA CYS A 47 0.72 -29.34 1.96
C CYS A 47 0.59 -27.92 2.51
N TYR A 48 1.63 -27.41 3.18
CA TYR A 48 1.54 -26.10 3.81
C TYR A 48 1.66 -24.97 2.79
N THR A 49 0.63 -24.12 2.75
CA THR A 49 0.66 -22.84 2.03
C THR A 49 0.33 -21.73 3.00
N PRO A 50 1.23 -20.75 3.22
CA PRO A 50 0.94 -19.57 4.03
C PRO A 50 -0.31 -18.84 3.56
N LYS A 51 -1.15 -18.39 4.50
CA LYS A 51 -2.38 -17.61 4.21
C LYS A 51 -2.09 -16.32 3.43
N VAL A 52 -0.90 -15.74 3.64
CA VAL A 52 -0.44 -14.53 2.94
C VAL A 52 0.70 -14.92 2.00
N LYS A 53 0.53 -14.63 0.71
CA LYS A 53 1.55 -14.81 -0.32
C LYS A 53 2.67 -13.77 -0.18
N GLN A 54 3.62 -14.03 0.70
CA GLN A 54 4.73 -13.12 1.02
C GLN A 54 5.99 -13.89 1.44
N TYR A 55 7.11 -13.18 1.49
CA TYR A 55 8.37 -13.69 2.03
C TYR A 55 8.20 -14.03 3.52
N ILE A 56 8.76 -15.16 3.94
CA ILE A 56 8.73 -15.65 5.33
C ILE A 56 10.11 -15.40 5.93
N CYS A 57 10.17 -14.57 6.97
CA CYS A 57 11.39 -14.31 7.72
C CYS A 57 11.74 -15.52 8.59
N GLU A 58 13.00 -15.95 8.59
CA GLU A 58 13.46 -17.06 9.43
C GLU A 58 13.23 -16.80 10.93
N SER A 59 13.30 -15.54 11.35
CA SER A 59 13.02 -15.11 12.73
C SER A 59 11.55 -15.28 13.18
N ASP A 60 10.62 -15.48 12.24
CA ASP A 60 9.22 -15.79 12.54
C ASP A 60 8.96 -17.32 12.62
N ILE A 61 9.99 -18.14 12.42
CA ILE A 61 9.90 -19.61 12.38
C ILE A 61 10.64 -20.20 13.59
N SER A 62 9.99 -21.13 14.30
CA SER A 62 10.68 -21.97 15.29
C SER A 62 11.03 -23.31 14.67
N VAL A 63 12.32 -23.63 14.52
CA VAL A 63 12.79 -24.88 13.89
C VAL A 63 13.33 -25.83 14.96
N TYR A 64 12.72 -27.01 15.08
CA TYR A 64 13.14 -28.11 15.96
C TYR A 64 13.37 -29.38 15.13
N LEU A 65 14.29 -29.28 14.18
CA LEU A 65 14.67 -30.34 13.24
C LEU A 65 16.15 -30.66 13.39
N LYS A 66 16.54 -31.90 13.12
CA LYS A 66 17.96 -32.30 13.02
C LYS A 66 18.50 -31.93 11.63
N ASP A 67 19.81 -31.95 11.45
CA ASP A 67 20.50 -31.41 10.27
C ASP A 67 19.92 -31.82 8.91
N GLU A 68 19.62 -33.10 8.69
CA GLU A 68 19.08 -33.56 7.39
C GLU A 68 17.66 -33.05 7.11
N ASP A 69 16.79 -33.07 8.12
CA ASP A 69 15.41 -32.57 7.98
C ASP A 69 15.36 -31.05 7.94
N ALA A 70 16.27 -30.39 8.66
CA ALA A 70 16.46 -28.95 8.60
C ALA A 70 16.84 -28.53 7.16
N LYS A 71 17.78 -29.24 6.50
CA LYS A 71 18.13 -28.96 5.10
C LYS A 71 16.93 -29.05 4.16
N LYS A 72 16.09 -30.09 4.31
CA LYS A 72 14.86 -30.24 3.51
C LYS A 72 13.89 -29.08 3.75
N PHE A 73 13.71 -28.69 5.01
CA PHE A 73 12.87 -27.55 5.38
C PHE A 73 13.37 -26.22 4.79
N TYR A 74 14.67 -25.94 4.91
CA TYR A 74 15.25 -24.71 4.38
C TYR A 74 15.23 -24.66 2.85
N ALA A 75 15.39 -25.80 2.16
CA ALA A 75 15.20 -25.86 0.71
C ALA A 75 13.76 -25.52 0.29
N TRP A 76 12.76 -26.01 1.04
CA TRP A 76 11.36 -25.61 0.83
C TRP A 76 11.16 -24.11 1.07
N LEU A 77 11.74 -23.57 2.15
CA LEU A 77 11.62 -22.15 2.51
C LEU A 77 12.25 -21.25 1.45
N GLU A 78 13.43 -21.61 0.95
CA GLU A 78 14.13 -20.89 -0.12
C GLU A 78 13.29 -20.88 -1.40
N LYS A 79 12.78 -22.04 -1.83
CA LYS A 79 11.92 -22.16 -3.01
C LYS A 79 10.65 -21.30 -2.88
N TRP A 80 10.04 -21.24 -1.70
CA TRP A 80 8.92 -20.34 -1.44
C TRP A 80 9.35 -18.88 -1.58
N ASN A 81 10.40 -18.49 -0.85
CA ASN A 81 10.89 -17.12 -0.74
C ASN A 81 11.43 -16.54 -2.06
N GLN A 82 11.91 -17.37 -2.99
CA GLN A 82 12.32 -16.94 -4.34
C GLN A 82 11.21 -16.20 -5.10
N ASN A 83 9.94 -16.45 -4.79
CA ASN A 83 8.80 -15.80 -5.45
C ASN A 83 8.45 -14.43 -4.85
N TYR A 84 9.11 -14.00 -3.78
CA TYR A 84 8.72 -12.82 -3.01
C TYR A 84 9.92 -11.92 -2.68
N ALA A 85 9.70 -10.61 -2.66
CA ALA A 85 10.73 -9.68 -2.24
C ALA A 85 11.00 -9.83 -0.73
N PRO A 86 12.27 -9.92 -0.29
CA PRO A 86 12.63 -10.00 1.13
C PRO A 86 12.04 -8.84 1.93
N ILE A 87 11.33 -9.13 3.02
CA ILE A 87 10.68 -8.11 3.87
C ILE A 87 11.65 -7.58 4.93
N ASP A 88 12.62 -8.39 5.31
CA ASP A 88 13.62 -8.21 6.36
C ASP A 88 15.01 -7.85 5.84
N LYS A 89 15.25 -7.96 4.53
CA LYS A 89 16.55 -7.63 3.91
C LYS A 89 16.45 -6.42 2.96
N PRO A 90 17.47 -5.55 2.93
CA PRO A 90 17.56 -4.50 1.93
C PRO A 90 17.51 -5.12 0.55
N TYR A 91 16.97 -4.38 -0.41
CA TYR A 91 17.06 -4.81 -1.79
C TYR A 91 18.45 -4.36 -2.21
N HIS A 92 19.40 -5.29 -2.20
CA HIS A 92 20.62 -5.11 -2.97
C HIS A 92 20.20 -5.31 -4.41
N ALA A 93 19.74 -4.25 -5.07
CA ALA A 93 19.72 -4.29 -6.51
C ALA A 93 21.16 -4.63 -6.93
N PRO A 94 21.39 -5.66 -7.75
CA PRO A 94 22.66 -5.74 -8.44
C PRO A 94 22.71 -4.46 -9.27
N LEU A 95 23.39 -3.43 -8.76
CA LEU A 95 23.95 -2.36 -9.56
C LEU A 95 25.03 -3.05 -10.39
N ASN A 96 24.61 -3.91 -11.32
CA ASN A 96 25.45 -4.31 -12.41
C ASN A 96 25.94 -2.99 -12.98
N LEU A 97 27.25 -2.79 -12.96
CA LEU A 97 27.92 -1.65 -13.57
C LEU A 97 27.49 -1.64 -15.04
N ILE A 98 26.37 -0.99 -15.35
CA ILE A 98 25.95 -0.82 -16.73
C ILE A 98 26.99 0.13 -17.32
N LYS A 99 27.80 -0.41 -18.22
CA LYS A 99 28.85 0.34 -18.88
C LYS A 99 28.22 1.57 -19.54
N GLN A 100 28.60 2.75 -19.08
CA GLN A 100 28.34 3.98 -19.80
C GLN A 100 29.11 3.86 -21.13
N VAL A 101 28.39 4.01 -22.23
CA VAL A 101 29.05 4.15 -23.53
C VAL A 101 29.60 5.57 -23.58
N GLU A 102 30.88 5.74 -23.87
CA GLU A 102 31.44 7.08 -24.08
C GLU A 102 31.01 7.61 -25.45
N SER A 103 30.52 8.85 -25.48
CA SER A 103 30.23 9.55 -26.73
C SER A 103 30.33 11.05 -26.51
N THR A 104 30.51 11.78 -27.61
CA THR A 104 30.35 13.23 -27.63
C THR A 104 28.89 13.62 -27.38
N PRO A 105 28.61 14.61 -26.51
CA PRO A 105 27.27 15.13 -26.30
C PRO A 105 26.70 15.77 -27.59
N SER A 106 25.43 15.52 -27.88
CA SER A 106 24.71 16.19 -28.96
C SER A 106 24.43 17.66 -28.64
N LYS A 107 24.35 18.50 -29.68
CA LYS A 107 23.91 19.91 -29.56
C LYS A 107 22.49 20.07 -28.99
N TYR A 108 21.66 19.04 -29.11
CA TYR A 108 20.28 19.04 -28.59
C TYR A 108 20.15 18.46 -27.18
N ARG A 109 21.26 18.02 -26.55
CA ARG A 109 21.26 17.40 -25.21
C ARG A 109 20.41 18.18 -24.21
N ARG A 110 20.58 19.51 -24.16
CA ARG A 110 19.86 20.35 -23.19
C ARG A 110 18.36 20.34 -23.42
N ALA A 111 17.93 20.47 -24.68
CA ALA A 111 16.51 20.45 -25.03
C ALA A 111 15.86 19.12 -24.65
N TRP A 112 16.56 18.01 -24.92
CA TRP A 112 16.05 16.68 -24.55
C TRP A 112 15.99 16.44 -23.05
N ILE A 113 16.93 16.97 -22.26
CA ILE A 113 16.84 16.92 -20.79
C ILE A 113 15.53 17.58 -20.33
N GLU A 114 15.20 18.77 -20.84
CA GLU A 114 13.95 19.46 -20.48
C GLU A 114 12.71 18.66 -20.90
N VAL A 115 12.71 18.03 -22.08
CA VAL A 115 11.63 17.13 -22.50
C VAL A 115 11.50 15.94 -21.56
N PHE A 116 12.61 15.32 -21.17
CA PHE A 116 12.59 14.12 -20.34
C PHE A 116 12.06 14.42 -18.93
N ARG A 117 12.23 15.64 -18.40
CA ARG A 117 11.65 16.05 -17.10
C ARG A 117 10.12 15.88 -17.00
N PHE A 118 9.42 15.87 -18.14
CA PHE A 118 7.97 15.63 -18.21
C PHE A 118 7.61 14.14 -18.23
N ILE A 119 8.57 13.26 -18.48
CA ILE A 119 8.42 11.81 -18.57
C ILE A 119 8.72 11.18 -17.20
N SER A 120 8.10 10.05 -16.88
CA SER A 120 8.36 9.38 -15.61
C SER A 120 9.77 8.74 -15.57
N PRO A 121 10.43 8.67 -14.39
CA PRO A 121 11.75 8.03 -14.26
C PRO A 121 11.77 6.56 -14.74
N TRP A 122 10.64 5.88 -14.64
CA TRP A 122 10.48 4.50 -15.11
C TRP A 122 10.49 4.40 -16.64
N GLU A 123 9.80 5.29 -17.33
CA GLU A 123 9.82 5.36 -18.80
C GLU A 123 11.18 5.82 -19.32
N VAL A 124 11.82 6.79 -18.65
CA VAL A 124 13.19 7.22 -18.94
C VAL A 124 14.16 6.04 -18.86
N SER A 125 14.11 5.25 -17.78
CA SER A 125 15.06 4.15 -17.57
C SER A 125 14.82 2.92 -18.45
N ARG A 126 13.56 2.60 -18.81
CA ARG A 126 13.23 1.37 -19.54
C ARG A 126 12.98 1.55 -21.03
N THR A 127 12.39 2.67 -21.43
CA THR A 127 11.89 2.87 -22.79
C THR A 127 12.83 3.78 -23.56
N LEU A 128 13.14 4.96 -23.01
CA LEU A 128 13.94 5.96 -23.72
C LEU A 128 15.39 5.51 -23.91
N THR A 129 15.92 4.70 -22.99
CA THR A 129 17.24 4.07 -23.11
C THR A 129 17.42 3.24 -24.40
N LEU A 130 16.32 2.75 -24.98
CA LEU A 130 16.32 1.85 -26.14
C LEU A 130 16.00 2.54 -27.46
N VAL A 131 15.60 3.81 -27.45
CA VAL A 131 15.13 4.51 -28.67
C VAL A 131 16.28 4.82 -29.61
N CYS A 132 17.31 5.50 -29.11
CA CYS A 132 18.49 5.85 -29.88
C CYS A 132 19.69 6.08 -28.96
N ARG A 133 20.89 6.14 -29.53
CA ARG A 133 22.13 6.40 -28.78
C ARG A 133 22.06 7.72 -28.00
N GLU A 134 21.56 8.79 -28.60
CA GLU A 134 21.43 10.10 -27.94
C GLU A 134 20.55 10.00 -26.69
N PHE A 135 19.39 9.36 -26.79
CA PHE A 135 18.47 9.20 -25.67
C PHE A 135 19.08 8.34 -24.58
N TYR A 136 19.78 7.25 -24.95
CA TYR A 136 20.57 6.48 -23.99
C TYR A 136 21.48 7.41 -23.17
N HIS A 137 22.32 8.22 -23.80
CA HIS A 137 23.21 9.12 -23.06
C HIS A 137 22.47 10.11 -22.15
N ILE A 138 21.36 10.67 -22.59
CA ILE A 138 20.55 11.59 -21.78
C ILE A 138 19.93 10.87 -20.57
N THR A 139 19.52 9.60 -20.69
CA THR A 139 19.02 8.81 -19.55
C THR A 139 20.12 8.44 -18.54
N TRP A 140 21.39 8.68 -18.87
CA TRP A 140 22.54 8.57 -17.98
C TRP A 140 22.96 9.91 -17.40
N ASP A 141 22.26 10.99 -17.72
CA ASP A 141 22.64 12.34 -17.33
C ASP A 141 22.31 12.64 -15.86
N GLU A 142 23.33 12.99 -15.09
CA GLU A 142 23.18 13.27 -13.66
C GLU A 142 22.29 14.50 -13.40
N GLU A 143 22.21 15.45 -14.33
CA GLU A 143 21.31 16.60 -14.19
C GLU A 143 19.83 16.16 -14.22
N LEU A 144 19.50 15.19 -15.07
CA LEU A 144 18.15 14.65 -15.17
C LEU A 144 17.77 13.90 -13.89
N TRP A 145 18.68 13.08 -13.36
CA TRP A 145 18.43 12.32 -12.14
C TRP A 145 18.40 13.20 -10.89
N HIS A 146 19.20 14.26 -10.85
CA HIS A 146 19.11 15.28 -9.80
C HIS A 146 17.71 15.90 -9.77
N PHE A 147 17.18 16.31 -10.93
CA PHE A 147 15.82 16.84 -11.03
C PHE A 147 14.78 15.85 -10.48
N TYR A 148 14.84 14.57 -10.86
CA TYR A 148 13.91 13.57 -10.34
C TYR A 148 14.05 13.34 -8.85
N TYR A 149 15.28 13.33 -8.33
CA TYR A 149 15.53 13.19 -6.90
C TYR A 149 14.89 14.32 -6.11
N VAL A 150 15.15 15.58 -6.49
CA VAL A 150 14.58 16.76 -5.82
C VAL A 150 13.06 16.77 -5.92
N LYS A 151 12.50 16.49 -7.10
CA LYS A 151 11.06 16.47 -7.34
C LYS A 151 10.33 15.42 -6.50
N GLU A 152 10.88 14.21 -6.38
CA GLU A 152 10.20 13.12 -5.68
C GLU A 152 10.47 13.08 -4.18
N PHE A 153 11.70 13.41 -3.76
CA PHE A 153 12.12 13.27 -2.37
C PHE A 153 12.12 14.57 -1.58
N ASN A 154 11.98 15.72 -2.26
CA ASN A 154 11.92 17.06 -1.68
C ASN A 154 13.13 17.41 -0.81
N ASP A 155 14.32 17.16 -1.37
CA ASP A 155 15.61 17.32 -0.69
C ASP A 155 16.61 18.02 -1.64
N PRO A 156 16.53 19.37 -1.77
CA PRO A 156 17.33 20.14 -2.71
C PRO A 156 18.75 20.48 -2.21
N GLU A 157 19.04 20.27 -0.92
CA GLU A 157 20.31 20.66 -0.29
C GLU A 157 21.37 19.54 -0.33
N GLU A 158 20.96 18.31 -0.66
CA GLU A 158 21.86 17.18 -0.78
C GLU A 158 22.91 17.42 -1.88
N GLN A 159 24.19 17.14 -1.57
CA GLN A 159 25.27 17.20 -2.55
C GLN A 159 25.69 15.79 -2.95
N CYS A 160 25.50 15.45 -4.23
CA CYS A 160 25.88 14.16 -4.77
C CYS A 160 26.44 14.32 -6.19
N SER A 161 27.45 13.53 -6.55
CA SER A 161 27.99 13.47 -7.92
C SER A 161 27.36 12.35 -8.77
N LYS A 162 26.69 11.38 -8.12
CA LYS A 162 26.05 10.22 -8.74
C LYS A 162 24.56 10.20 -8.39
N TRP A 163 23.84 11.16 -8.93
CA TRP A 163 22.40 11.35 -8.73
C TRP A 163 21.58 10.16 -9.18
N LYS A 164 21.95 9.49 -10.27
CA LYS A 164 21.26 8.28 -10.73
C LYS A 164 21.30 7.16 -9.68
N ASP A 165 22.49 6.86 -9.17
CA ASP A 165 22.69 5.82 -8.15
C ASP A 165 21.99 6.19 -6.84
N LYS A 166 22.06 7.48 -6.45
CA LYS A 166 21.36 8.00 -5.27
C LYS A 166 19.85 7.88 -5.42
N TYR A 167 19.29 8.27 -6.58
CA TYR A 167 17.88 8.15 -6.90
C TYR A 167 17.42 6.69 -6.82
N ILE A 168 18.15 5.77 -7.46
CA ILE A 168 17.86 4.33 -7.43
C ILE A 168 17.89 3.84 -5.97
N SER A 169 18.95 4.15 -5.23
CA SER A 169 19.09 3.75 -3.82
C SER A 169 17.91 4.25 -2.99
N MET A 170 17.54 5.53 -3.13
CA MET A 170 16.40 6.09 -2.41
C MET A 170 15.07 5.46 -2.82
N ALA A 171 14.87 5.25 -4.12
CA ALA A 171 13.65 4.64 -4.64
C ALA A 171 13.44 3.21 -4.12
N PHE A 172 14.51 2.42 -3.94
CA PHE A 172 14.40 1.01 -3.54
C PHE A 172 14.63 0.75 -2.03
N GLN A 173 15.45 1.56 -1.38
CA GLN A 173 15.91 1.36 0.01
C GLN A 173 15.43 2.48 0.96
N GLY A 174 15.02 3.61 0.41
CA GLY A 174 14.50 4.74 1.18
C GLY A 174 13.16 4.42 1.86
N CYS A 175 12.97 4.97 3.06
CA CYS A 175 11.68 5.00 3.71
C CYS A 175 10.68 5.82 2.88
N ILE A 176 9.55 5.25 2.48
CA ILE A 176 8.48 5.96 1.75
C ILE A 176 7.82 7.12 2.55
N GLY A 177 8.11 7.22 3.85
CA GLY A 177 7.60 8.29 4.71
C GLY A 177 8.55 9.47 4.86
N CYS A 178 9.82 9.20 5.21
CA CYS A 178 10.80 10.24 5.52
C CYS A 178 11.95 10.33 4.51
N HIS A 179 11.94 9.49 3.46
CA HIS A 179 12.97 9.45 2.42
C HIS A 179 14.40 9.37 2.97
N LYS A 180 14.59 8.65 4.09
CA LYS A 180 15.93 8.29 4.60
C LYS A 180 16.25 6.86 4.18
N ILE A 181 17.48 6.63 3.71
CA ILE A 181 18.02 5.29 3.46
C ILE A 181 18.10 4.55 4.80
N LEU A 182 17.57 3.33 4.83
CA LEU A 182 17.46 2.54 6.05
C LEU A 182 18.62 1.56 6.11
N THR A 183 19.33 1.54 7.25
CA THR A 183 20.33 0.52 7.56
C THR A 183 19.67 -0.71 8.19
N ASP A 184 20.33 -1.86 8.03
CA ASP A 184 19.78 -3.23 8.02
C ASP A 184 19.00 -3.72 9.25
N GLN A 185 18.83 -2.89 10.27
CA GLN A 185 18.27 -3.34 11.54
C GLN A 185 16.90 -2.75 11.85
N ASN A 186 16.48 -1.66 11.19
CA ASN A 186 15.33 -0.87 11.67
C ASN A 186 14.25 -0.51 10.64
N PHE A 187 13.88 -1.43 9.75
CA PHE A 187 12.86 -1.16 8.74
C PHE A 187 11.82 -2.27 8.55
N TYR A 188 10.69 -1.85 8.00
CA TYR A 188 9.56 -2.70 7.65
C TYR A 188 9.18 -2.44 6.19
N ARG A 189 9.12 -3.46 5.34
CA ARG A 189 8.50 -3.29 4.01
C ARG A 189 7.00 -3.31 4.12
N CYS A 190 6.35 -2.25 3.62
CA CYS A 190 4.91 -2.21 3.45
C CYS A 190 4.51 -3.20 2.35
N PRO A 191 3.77 -4.31 2.62
CA PRO A 191 3.47 -5.34 1.63
C PRO A 191 2.65 -4.80 0.45
N MET A 192 1.84 -3.75 0.69
CA MET A 192 1.02 -3.11 -0.34
C MET A 192 1.82 -2.21 -1.28
N LEU A 193 2.78 -1.47 -0.74
CA LEU A 193 3.58 -0.54 -1.53
C LEU A 193 4.87 -1.22 -2.06
N LYS A 194 5.24 -2.37 -1.49
CA LYS A 194 6.52 -3.06 -1.71
C LYS A 194 7.74 -2.15 -1.46
N LYS A 195 7.57 -1.11 -0.64
CA LYS A 195 8.60 -0.12 -0.30
C LYS A 195 8.96 -0.18 1.19
N PRO A 196 10.21 0.13 1.56
CA PRO A 196 10.64 0.24 2.95
C PRO A 196 9.94 1.38 3.69
N LEU A 197 9.77 1.20 5.00
CA LEU A 197 9.21 2.16 5.93
C LEU A 197 9.93 2.00 7.27
N CYS A 198 10.49 3.07 7.83
CA CYS A 198 11.08 3.02 9.17
C CYS A 198 10.00 2.89 10.24
N TRP A 199 10.34 2.37 11.43
CA TRP A 199 9.38 2.26 12.54
C TRP A 199 8.78 3.61 12.93
N ASN A 200 9.57 4.68 12.93
CA ASN A 200 9.08 6.01 13.27
C ASN A 200 7.96 6.47 12.31
N CYS A 201 8.15 6.32 10.99
CA CYS A 201 7.11 6.65 10.01
C CYS A 201 5.93 5.67 10.06
N ARG A 202 6.16 4.41 10.43
CA ARG A 202 5.08 3.44 10.61
C ARG A 202 4.16 3.80 11.78
N GLU A 203 4.73 4.24 12.88
CA GLU A 203 3.99 4.47 14.13
C GLU A 203 3.48 5.90 14.24
N LYS A 204 4.33 6.88 13.96
CA LYS A 204 4.01 8.30 14.15
C LYS A 204 3.35 8.94 12.93
N THR A 205 3.62 8.47 11.71
CA THR A 205 2.97 9.04 10.52
C THR A 205 1.60 8.43 10.30
N HIS A 206 0.55 9.22 10.50
CA HIS A 206 -0.85 8.79 10.34
C HIS A 206 -1.17 8.12 8.99
N LYS A 207 -0.45 8.46 7.92
CA LYS A 207 -0.63 7.92 6.56
C LYS A 207 -0.39 6.40 6.48
N PHE A 208 0.57 5.88 7.24
CA PHE A 208 0.98 4.46 7.17
C PHE A 208 0.52 3.64 8.36
N ARG A 209 -0.24 4.24 9.29
CA ARG A 209 -0.89 3.51 10.38
C ARG A 209 -1.87 2.47 9.84
N LEU A 210 -1.95 1.34 10.52
CA LEU A 210 -2.94 0.29 10.24
C LEU A 210 -4.20 0.55 11.07
N LEU A 211 -5.36 0.46 10.42
CA LEU A 211 -6.68 0.61 11.03
C LEU A 211 -7.47 -0.69 10.90
N ASN A 212 -8.16 -1.10 11.96
CA ASN A 212 -9.15 -2.17 11.91
C ASN A 212 -10.53 -1.62 11.50
N LYS A 213 -11.53 -2.50 11.32
CA LYS A 213 -12.90 -2.07 10.92
C LYS A 213 -13.56 -1.12 11.93
N SER A 214 -13.37 -1.37 13.22
CA SER A 214 -13.91 -0.54 14.30
C SER A 214 -13.27 0.84 14.32
N ASP A 215 -11.94 0.93 14.15
CA ASP A 215 -11.20 2.19 14.05
C ASP A 215 -11.71 3.04 12.87
N ILE A 216 -11.99 2.39 11.73
CA ILE A 216 -12.54 3.07 10.54
C ILE A 216 -13.92 3.64 10.86
N LYS A 217 -14.82 2.84 11.44
CA LYS A 217 -16.17 3.30 11.80
C LYS A 217 -16.12 4.44 12.82
N LEU A 218 -15.31 4.30 13.87
CA LEU A 218 -15.18 5.31 14.91
C LEU A 218 -14.64 6.64 14.36
N LYS A 219 -13.61 6.57 13.51
CA LYS A 219 -12.94 7.76 13.00
C LYS A 219 -13.68 8.46 11.87
N TYR A 220 -14.31 7.70 10.99
CA TYR A 220 -14.89 8.22 9.74
C TYR A 220 -16.43 8.19 9.73
N GLY A 221 -17.05 7.41 10.60
CA GLY A 221 -18.51 7.19 10.63
C GLY A 221 -19.01 6.16 9.60
N VAL A 222 -18.13 5.65 8.73
CA VAL A 222 -18.49 4.73 7.65
C VAL A 222 -18.20 3.29 8.06
N ASN A 223 -19.17 2.39 7.86
CA ASN A 223 -18.94 0.97 8.03
C ASN A 223 -17.94 0.47 6.99
N ALA A 224 -16.82 -0.10 7.45
CA ALA A 224 -15.78 -0.67 6.63
C ALA A 224 -16.25 -1.69 5.58
N ASN A 225 -17.37 -2.39 5.82
CA ASN A 225 -17.94 -3.34 4.86
C ASN A 225 -18.55 -2.66 3.61
N LEU A 226 -18.88 -1.36 3.71
CA LEU A 226 -19.37 -0.56 2.58
C LEU A 226 -18.23 -0.04 1.71
N LEU A 227 -17.00 -0.10 2.22
CA LEU A 227 -15.81 0.30 1.52
C LEU A 227 -15.23 -0.93 0.81
N ASN A 228 -14.86 -0.80 -0.46
CA ASN A 228 -14.21 -1.86 -1.23
C ASN A 228 -12.73 -1.99 -0.80
N LEU A 229 -12.50 -2.32 0.47
CA LEU A 229 -11.19 -2.37 1.09
C LEU A 229 -10.66 -3.80 1.16
N LYS A 230 -9.41 -3.97 0.73
CA LYS A 230 -8.65 -5.17 1.03
C LYS A 230 -8.14 -5.09 2.47
N PHE A 231 -8.64 -6.00 3.29
CA PHE A 231 -8.14 -6.22 4.64
C PHE A 231 -7.16 -7.39 4.65
N HIS A 232 -6.11 -7.24 5.44
CA HIS A 232 -5.10 -8.28 5.61
C HIS A 232 -5.18 -8.82 7.05
N GLU A 233 -4.95 -10.12 7.20
CA GLU A 233 -4.99 -10.81 8.49
C GLU A 233 -3.71 -10.55 9.28
N GLY A 234 -3.81 -9.68 10.28
CA GLY A 234 -2.77 -9.47 11.28
C GLY A 234 -2.75 -10.57 12.34
N SER A 235 -1.83 -10.43 13.29
CA SER A 235 -1.76 -11.25 14.50
C SER A 235 -3.14 -11.36 15.17
N TRP A 236 -3.45 -12.55 15.71
CA TRP A 236 -4.69 -12.83 16.43
C TRP A 236 -5.97 -12.66 15.59
N ASN A 237 -5.94 -13.02 14.31
CA ASN A 237 -7.07 -12.91 13.36
C ASN A 237 -7.62 -11.48 13.19
N THR A 238 -6.85 -10.45 13.58
CA THR A 238 -7.29 -9.07 13.43
C THR A 238 -7.14 -8.60 11.98
N LYS A 239 -8.23 -8.19 11.34
CA LYS A 239 -8.22 -7.70 9.96
C LYS A 239 -7.94 -6.20 9.91
N LYS A 240 -6.82 -5.80 9.29
CA LYS A 240 -6.37 -4.39 9.24
C LYS A 240 -6.07 -3.94 7.80
N SER A 241 -6.17 -2.63 7.57
CA SER A 241 -5.78 -1.98 6.30
C SER A 241 -5.03 -0.66 6.58
N TYR A 242 -4.24 -0.18 5.63
CA TYR A 242 -3.48 1.06 5.80
C TYR A 242 -4.36 2.30 5.69
N THR A 243 -4.11 3.33 6.50
CA THR A 243 -4.86 4.60 6.48
C THR A 243 -4.94 5.22 5.08
N PHE A 244 -3.84 5.20 4.29
CA PHE A 244 -3.87 5.77 2.94
C PHE A 244 -4.84 5.03 2.00
N MET A 245 -4.99 3.71 2.15
CA MET A 245 -5.98 2.94 1.38
C MET A 245 -7.39 3.24 1.84
N VAL A 246 -7.59 3.35 3.16
CA VAL A 246 -8.89 3.73 3.75
C VAL A 246 -9.33 5.09 3.21
N LYS A 247 -8.44 6.09 3.21
CA LYS A 247 -8.73 7.42 2.67
C LYS A 247 -9.11 7.37 1.18
N LYS A 248 -8.35 6.65 0.36
CA LYS A 248 -8.67 6.48 -1.06
C LYS A 248 -10.05 5.84 -1.27
N ALA A 249 -10.35 4.77 -0.53
CA ALA A 249 -11.65 4.10 -0.62
C ALA A 249 -12.81 4.96 -0.11
N LEU A 250 -12.57 5.80 0.90
CA LEU A 250 -13.55 6.79 1.38
C LEU A 250 -13.83 7.84 0.30
N ASP A 251 -12.80 8.40 -0.33
CA ASP A 251 -12.97 9.36 -1.42
C ASP A 251 -13.79 8.75 -2.58
N GLU A 252 -13.49 7.52 -2.98
CA GLU A 252 -14.27 6.78 -3.98
C GLU A 252 -15.72 6.54 -3.54
N TYR A 253 -15.92 6.13 -2.29
CA TYR A 253 -17.24 5.89 -1.70
C TYR A 253 -18.11 7.14 -1.69
N HIS A 254 -17.59 8.26 -1.20
CA HIS A 254 -18.33 9.53 -1.14
C HIS A 254 -18.61 10.08 -2.53
N ASN A 255 -17.65 9.99 -3.47
CA ASN A 255 -17.88 10.38 -4.86
C ASN A 255 -19.03 9.58 -5.46
N LEU A 256 -19.03 8.27 -5.26
CA LEU A 256 -20.10 7.41 -5.75
C LEU A 256 -21.45 7.74 -5.10
N ASN A 257 -21.49 8.11 -3.83
CA ASN A 257 -22.71 8.55 -3.17
C ASN A 257 -23.21 9.90 -3.70
N LYS A 258 -22.31 10.88 -3.88
CA LYS A 258 -22.63 12.19 -4.47
C LYS A 258 -23.20 12.02 -5.87
N GLN A 259 -22.56 11.23 -6.72
CA GLN A 259 -23.05 10.95 -8.07
C GLN A 259 -24.42 10.25 -8.07
N LYS A 260 -24.65 9.30 -7.15
CA LYS A 260 -25.97 8.67 -6.99
C LYS A 260 -27.04 9.64 -6.50
N LEU A 261 -26.67 10.60 -5.66
CA LEU A 261 -27.57 11.62 -5.16
C LEU A 261 -27.96 12.61 -6.27
N LEU A 262 -26.97 13.13 -7.01
CA LEU A 262 -27.18 14.03 -8.14
C LEU A 262 -28.13 13.42 -9.19
N LYS A 263 -27.92 12.17 -9.57
CA LYS A 263 -28.82 11.43 -10.48
C LYS A 263 -30.25 11.31 -9.99
N LYS A 264 -30.48 11.37 -8.67
CA LYS A 264 -31.84 11.36 -8.12
C LYS A 264 -32.46 12.74 -8.12
N PHE A 265 -31.66 13.79 -7.89
CA PHE A 265 -32.13 15.17 -7.98
C PHE A 265 -32.54 15.57 -9.41
N GLU A 266 -32.03 14.91 -10.46
CA GLU A 266 -32.44 15.18 -11.85
C GLU A 266 -33.96 15.10 -12.09
N LYS A 267 -34.71 14.44 -11.21
CA LYS A 267 -36.17 14.31 -11.27
C LYS A 267 -36.91 15.31 -10.37
N ASP A 268 -36.18 16.13 -9.63
CA ASP A 268 -36.70 17.08 -8.65
C ASP A 268 -36.83 18.47 -9.29
N PRO A 269 -37.93 19.21 -9.05
CA PRO A 269 -38.08 20.58 -9.56
C PRO A 269 -36.96 21.52 -9.09
N ASP A 270 -36.37 21.29 -7.91
CA ASP A 270 -35.30 22.12 -7.34
C ASP A 270 -33.89 21.58 -7.65
N TYR A 271 -33.73 20.92 -8.81
CA TYR A 271 -32.49 20.22 -9.17
C TYR A 271 -31.25 21.12 -9.15
N ASN A 272 -31.34 22.34 -9.69
CA ASN A 272 -30.17 23.20 -9.86
C ASN A 272 -29.62 23.65 -8.50
N GLU A 273 -30.51 24.00 -7.58
CA GLU A 273 -30.23 24.43 -6.22
C GLU A 273 -29.64 23.28 -5.40
N LEU A 274 -30.28 22.11 -5.44
CA LEU A 274 -29.79 20.90 -4.76
C LEU A 274 -28.44 20.42 -5.30
N LYS A 275 -28.22 20.56 -6.61
CA LYS A 275 -26.94 20.26 -7.26
C LYS A 275 -25.85 21.21 -6.80
N GLU A 276 -26.11 22.52 -6.74
CA GLU A 276 -25.13 23.51 -6.28
C GLU A 276 -24.67 23.21 -4.84
N ILE A 277 -25.60 22.83 -3.96
CA ILE A 277 -25.31 22.38 -2.59
C ILE A 277 -24.48 21.10 -2.57
N ALA A 278 -24.85 20.09 -3.35
CA ALA A 278 -24.07 18.87 -3.42
C ALA A 278 -22.66 19.15 -3.97
N ASP A 279 -22.54 20.03 -4.97
CA ASP A 279 -21.29 20.38 -5.63
C ASP A 279 -20.33 21.16 -4.74
N SER A 280 -20.84 22.03 -3.86
CA SER A 280 -20.03 22.76 -2.87
C SER A 280 -19.37 21.85 -1.82
N ILE A 281 -19.89 20.63 -1.60
CA ILE A 281 -19.30 19.69 -0.65
C ILE A 281 -17.97 19.13 -1.15
N ASN A 282 -16.90 19.52 -0.47
CA ASN A 282 -15.57 18.99 -0.68
C ASN A 282 -15.41 17.61 -0.04
N ILE A 283 -15.56 16.57 -0.86
CA ILE A 283 -15.46 15.16 -0.45
C ILE A 283 -14.15 14.83 0.28
N ARG A 284 -13.02 15.45 -0.12
CA ARG A 284 -11.71 15.18 0.50
C ARG A 284 -11.60 15.74 1.93
N LYS A 285 -12.49 16.67 2.30
CA LYS A 285 -12.55 17.31 3.62
C LYS A 285 -13.78 16.91 4.43
N ILE A 286 -14.57 15.94 3.98
CA ILE A 286 -15.88 15.60 4.58
C ILE A 286 -15.83 15.11 6.04
N HIS A 287 -14.66 14.70 6.50
CA HIS A 287 -14.42 14.25 7.87
C HIS A 287 -13.75 15.30 8.76
N LYS A 288 -13.46 16.48 8.22
CA LYS A 288 -13.08 17.67 9.00
C LYS A 288 -14.35 18.45 9.29
N GLU A 289 -14.34 19.32 10.30
CA GLU A 289 -15.40 20.31 10.45
C GLU A 289 -15.51 21.10 9.14
N ILE A 290 -16.62 20.88 8.42
CA ILE A 290 -16.97 21.67 7.24
C ILE A 290 -17.82 22.80 7.76
N LEU A 291 -17.21 23.98 7.91
CA LEU A 291 -17.99 25.20 7.95
C LEU A 291 -18.36 25.52 6.49
N PRO A 292 -19.65 25.70 6.18
CA PRO A 292 -20.06 26.20 4.89
C PRO A 292 -19.49 27.61 4.68
N ASP A 293 -19.21 27.95 3.44
CA ASP A 293 -18.77 29.30 3.07
C ASP A 293 -19.85 30.31 3.50
N GLU A 294 -19.47 31.50 3.97
CA GLU A 294 -20.42 32.49 4.53
C GLU A 294 -21.49 32.90 3.50
N LYS A 295 -21.13 32.90 2.21
CA LYS A 295 -22.05 33.13 1.08
C LYS A 295 -23.11 32.04 0.93
N PHE A 296 -22.84 30.84 1.43
CA PHE A 296 -23.70 29.67 1.33
C PHE A 296 -24.77 29.61 2.43
N ILE A 297 -24.53 30.29 3.56
CA ILE A 297 -25.46 30.37 4.70
C ILE A 297 -26.73 31.17 4.33
N ALA A 298 -26.63 32.09 3.36
CA ALA A 298 -27.76 32.87 2.86
C ALA A 298 -28.69 32.11 1.89
N ASN A 299 -28.36 30.88 1.49
CA ASN A 299 -29.17 30.08 0.56
C ASN A 299 -30.42 29.53 1.29
N PRO A 300 -31.66 29.71 0.77
CA PRO A 300 -32.88 29.18 1.39
C PRO A 300 -32.87 27.66 1.60
N PHE A 301 -32.13 26.94 0.77
CA PHE A 301 -31.97 25.49 0.81
C PHE A 301 -30.81 25.04 1.73
N TYR A 302 -30.19 25.95 2.49
CA TYR A 302 -29.12 25.63 3.44
C TYR A 302 -29.52 24.54 4.45
N HIS A 303 -30.79 24.51 4.86
CA HIS A 303 -31.32 23.47 5.74
C HIS A 303 -31.21 22.04 5.14
N CYS A 304 -31.04 21.90 3.82
CA CYS A 304 -30.78 20.64 3.14
C CYS A 304 -29.29 20.23 3.17
N PHE A 305 -28.36 21.17 3.44
CA PHE A 305 -26.92 20.92 3.43
C PHE A 305 -26.53 19.76 4.34
N ASP A 306 -26.98 19.77 5.59
CA ASP A 306 -26.67 18.71 6.56
C ASP A 306 -27.18 17.34 6.13
N LYS A 307 -28.36 17.30 5.50
CA LYS A 307 -28.95 16.04 5.04
C LYS A 307 -28.20 15.50 3.83
N ILE A 308 -27.85 16.38 2.88
CA ILE A 308 -27.02 16.05 1.71
C ILE A 308 -25.63 15.59 2.17
N LEU A 309 -25.02 16.29 3.11
CA LEU A 309 -23.72 15.96 3.70
C LEU A 309 -23.77 14.58 4.37
N LYS A 310 -24.77 14.30 5.22
CA LYS A 310 -24.97 12.98 5.86
C LYS A 310 -25.18 11.87 4.84
N TYR A 311 -25.92 12.14 3.76
CA TYR A 311 -26.11 11.18 2.69
C TYR A 311 -24.82 10.87 1.95
N ILE A 312 -24.07 11.89 1.53
CA ILE A 312 -22.79 11.70 0.83
C ILE A 312 -21.80 10.97 1.73
N ARG A 313 -21.72 11.35 3.01
CA ARG A 313 -20.81 10.78 4.00
C ARG A 313 -21.12 9.32 4.32
N ASN A 314 -22.37 9.00 4.67
CA ASN A 314 -22.72 7.70 5.27
C ASN A 314 -23.94 7.01 4.64
N LYS A 315 -24.64 7.65 3.69
CA LYS A 315 -26.00 7.28 3.24
C LYS A 315 -27.07 7.34 4.35
N GLU A 316 -26.83 8.13 5.39
CA GLU A 316 -27.80 8.34 6.47
C GLU A 316 -28.89 9.34 6.03
N GLY A 317 -30.13 9.16 6.51
CA GLY A 317 -31.28 10.04 6.24
C GLY A 317 -32.09 9.71 4.98
N GLY A 318 -31.75 8.67 4.22
CA GLY A 318 -32.52 8.32 3.01
C GLY A 318 -32.60 9.46 1.98
N PHE A 319 -33.28 9.24 0.87
CA PHE A 319 -33.52 10.31 -0.12
C PHE A 319 -34.78 11.12 0.22
N LYS A 320 -35.77 10.47 0.83
CA LYS A 320 -37.09 11.05 1.14
C LYS A 320 -37.02 12.18 2.16
N ASP A 321 -35.96 12.23 2.98
CA ASP A 321 -35.82 13.24 4.02
C ASP A 321 -35.10 14.50 3.49
N ILE A 322 -34.48 14.43 2.30
CA ILE A 322 -33.92 15.57 1.57
C ILE A 322 -35.02 16.17 0.71
N LYS A 323 -35.95 16.86 1.35
CA LYS A 323 -36.90 17.74 0.68
C LYS A 323 -36.80 19.14 1.28
N PRO A 324 -37.01 20.19 0.47
CA PRO A 324 -37.32 21.50 1.02
C PRO A 324 -38.52 21.38 1.95
N LEU A 325 -38.48 22.10 3.07
CA LEU A 325 -39.67 22.36 3.88
C LEU A 325 -40.60 23.24 3.02
N ASN A 326 -41.45 22.63 2.21
CA ASN A 326 -42.52 23.37 1.54
C ASN A 326 -43.55 23.77 2.60
N ASN A 327 -43.68 25.09 2.78
CA ASN A 327 -44.96 25.71 3.09
C ASN A 327 -45.78 25.82 1.80
#